data_AF-A0A845XFR4-F1
#
_entry.id   AF-A0A845XFR4-F1
#
_cell.length_a   1.000
_cell.length_b   1.000
_cell.length_c   1.000
_cell.angle_alpha   90.00
_cell.angle_beta   90.00
_cell.angle_gamma   90.00
#
_symmetry.space_group_name_H-M   'P 1'
#
loop_
_entity.id
_entity.type
_entity.pdbx_description
1 polymer ?
#
loop_
_entity_poly.entity_id
_entity_poly.type
_entity_poly.pdbx_seq_one_letter_code
_entity_poly.pdbx_strand_id
1 'polypeptide(L)'
;MRKYIIFRAEKRQPGWKERKLQHTQGLTRILAEHFDSSDQPIPEPGYRPTEFIRVDALHNRDEHGYSTHYRQGDWEVTQVETYTPDVPMGEFDVVVICYCKYTPINAPLNPMPQRQVSVDSFGGDEAAYEQWPLVPKGTCSKGTK
;
A
#
# COMPACT_ATOMS: atom_id res chain seq x y z
N MET A 1 -13.61 8.55 8.98
CA MET A 1 -12.52 9.51 9.28
C MET A 1 -11.40 9.29 8.27
N ARG A 2 -10.94 10.32 7.57
CA ARG A 2 -9.84 10.26 6.59
C ARG A 2 -8.51 10.50 7.28
N LYS A 3 -7.60 9.55 7.17
CA LYS A 3 -6.30 9.54 7.84
C LYS A 3 -5.21 9.51 6.78
N TYR A 4 -4.19 10.34 6.95
CA TYR A 4 -2.97 10.23 6.18
C TYR A 4 -1.87 9.65 7.04
N ILE A 5 -1.49 8.40 6.77
CA ILE A 5 -0.52 7.66 7.59
C ILE A 5 0.80 7.55 6.83
N ILE A 6 1.87 8.04 7.44
CA ILE A 6 3.22 8.07 6.86
C ILE A 6 4.13 7.19 7.71
N PHE A 7 4.63 6.10 7.13
CA PHE A 7 5.68 5.30 7.74
C PHE A 7 7.04 5.88 7.35
N ARG A 8 7.87 6.18 8.34
CA ARG A 8 9.16 6.83 8.13
C ARG A 8 10.25 6.11 8.91
N ALA A 9 11.37 5.83 8.26
CA ALA A 9 12.55 5.33 8.95
C ALA A 9 13.10 6.37 9.95
N GLU A 10 13.44 5.91 11.16
CA GLU A 10 14.18 6.71 12.13
C GLU A 10 15.54 7.20 11.57
N LYS A 11 16.15 8.14 12.29
CA LYS A 11 17.49 8.60 11.95
C LYS A 11 18.48 7.43 12.03
N ARG A 12 19.41 7.36 11.06
CA ARG A 12 20.51 6.38 11.00
C ARG A 12 20.09 4.91 10.80
N GLN A 13 18.85 4.63 10.41
CA GLN A 13 18.40 3.29 10.03
C GLN A 13 18.94 2.86 8.66
N PRO A 14 19.16 1.57 8.37
CA PRO A 14 19.73 1.11 7.10
C PRO A 14 18.90 1.52 5.87
N GLY A 15 19.57 1.61 4.70
CA GLY A 15 18.94 1.89 3.40
C GLY A 15 18.41 3.32 3.20
N TRP A 16 18.40 4.18 4.23
CA TRP A 16 17.84 5.54 4.12
C TRP A 16 18.59 6.45 3.14
N LYS A 17 19.88 6.18 2.88
CA LYS A 17 20.72 6.94 1.93
C LYS A 17 20.52 6.51 0.48
N GLU A 18 19.90 5.35 0.26
CA GLU A 18 19.73 4.74 -1.07
C GLU A 18 18.27 4.80 -1.51
N ARG A 19 17.34 4.99 -0.57
CA ARG A 19 15.91 5.09 -0.84
C ARG A 19 15.59 6.40 -1.54
N LYS A 20 14.93 6.28 -2.70
CA LYS A 20 14.55 7.39 -3.56
C LYS A 20 13.05 7.43 -3.76
N LEU A 21 12.48 8.62 -3.85
CA LEU A 21 11.12 8.82 -4.35
C LEU A 21 11.06 8.41 -5.81
N GLN A 22 10.01 7.69 -6.21
CA GLN A 22 9.90 7.16 -7.57
C GLN A 22 9.89 8.27 -8.63
N HIS A 23 9.18 9.37 -8.39
CA HIS A 23 8.95 10.44 -9.36
C HIS A 23 10.14 11.39 -9.54
N THR A 24 10.85 11.74 -8.46
CA THR A 24 11.96 12.73 -8.48
C THR A 24 13.34 12.11 -8.32
N GLN A 25 13.43 10.84 -7.94
CA GLN A 25 14.68 10.19 -7.54
C GLN A 25 15.38 10.86 -6.34
N GLY A 26 14.68 11.77 -5.63
CA GLY A 26 15.18 12.43 -4.44
C GLY A 26 15.24 11.48 -3.25
N LEU A 27 16.26 11.64 -2.40
CA LEU A 27 16.43 10.78 -1.22
C LEU A 27 15.27 10.98 -0.24
N THR A 28 14.75 9.87 0.28
CA THR A 28 13.64 9.89 1.24
C THR A 28 13.84 8.92 2.39
N ARG A 29 13.29 9.29 3.54
CA ARG A 29 13.15 8.41 4.70
C ARG A 29 11.76 7.78 4.79
N ILE A 30 10.84 8.14 3.91
CA ILE A 30 9.49 7.57 3.85
C ILE A 30 9.60 6.13 3.35
N LEU A 31 8.95 5.22 4.08
CA LEU A 31 8.85 3.79 3.78
C LEU A 31 7.57 3.49 3.00
N ALA A 32 6.45 4.03 3.45
CA ALA A 32 5.14 3.88 2.84
C ALA A 32 4.23 5.04 3.25
N GLU A 33 3.26 5.33 2.38
CA GLU A 33 2.21 6.32 2.61
C GLU A 33 0.86 5.62 2.40
N HIS A 34 -0.07 5.81 3.33
CA HIS A 34 -1.41 5.23 3.28
C HIS A 34 -2.44 6.34 3.43
N PHE A 35 -3.33 6.41 2.44
CA PHE A 35 -4.52 7.27 2.45
C PHE A 35 -5.69 6.42 2.93
N ASP A 36 -5.96 6.44 4.23
CA ASP A 36 -6.90 5.54 4.88
C ASP A 36 -8.23 6.24 5.14
N SER A 37 -9.31 5.71 4.57
CA SER A 37 -10.69 6.16 4.85
C SER A 37 -11.51 5.11 5.63
N SER A 38 -10.86 4.03 6.08
CA SER A 38 -11.50 2.97 6.86
C SER A 38 -11.66 3.35 8.33
N ASP A 39 -12.45 2.57 9.06
CA ASP A 39 -12.61 2.69 10.51
C ASP A 39 -11.54 1.93 11.31
N GLN A 40 -10.48 1.44 10.66
CA GLN A 40 -9.39 0.75 11.36
C GLN A 40 -8.66 1.70 12.32
N PRO A 41 -8.15 1.20 13.47
CA PRO A 41 -7.33 2.04 14.35
C PRO A 41 -6.05 2.50 13.65
N ILE A 42 -5.47 3.61 14.12
CA ILE A 42 -4.14 4.04 13.68
C ILE A 42 -3.08 3.03 14.14
N PRO A 43 -1.94 2.90 13.44
CA PRO A 43 -0.86 2.02 13.88
C PRO A 43 -0.34 2.42 15.26
N GLU A 44 0.02 1.43 16.06
CA GLU A 44 0.64 1.60 17.38
C GLU A 44 2.10 1.08 17.36
N PRO A 45 2.94 1.43 18.35
CA PRO A 45 4.25 0.80 18.51
C PRO A 45 4.17 -0.73 18.50
N GLY A 46 5.08 -1.38 17.77
CA GLY A 46 5.06 -2.81 17.48
C GLY A 46 4.38 -3.18 16.17
N TYR A 47 3.60 -2.28 15.56
CA TYR A 47 3.02 -2.50 14.23
C TYR A 47 4.11 -2.63 13.16
N ARG A 48 3.87 -3.48 12.15
CA ARG A 48 4.78 -3.69 11.02
C ARG A 48 4.02 -3.51 9.71
N PRO A 49 4.35 -2.50 8.88
CA PRO A 49 3.68 -2.31 7.61
C PRO A 49 3.90 -3.53 6.70
N THR A 50 2.86 -3.87 5.92
CA THR A 50 2.92 -4.96 4.96
C THR A 50 3.85 -4.58 3.79
N GLU A 51 4.73 -5.51 3.43
CA GLU A 51 5.57 -5.38 2.25
C GLU A 51 5.00 -6.20 1.10
N PHE A 52 4.87 -5.56 -0.06
CA PHE A 52 4.44 -6.21 -1.29
C PHE A 52 5.67 -6.50 -2.15
N ILE A 53 5.81 -7.76 -2.55
CA ILE A 53 7.00 -8.27 -3.22
C ILE A 53 6.62 -8.86 -4.57
N ARG A 54 7.47 -8.61 -5.56
CA ARG A 54 7.45 -9.29 -6.84
C ARG A 54 8.40 -10.48 -6.80
N VAL A 55 7.84 -11.69 -6.90
CA VAL A 55 8.62 -12.92 -7.13
C VAL A 55 8.61 -13.19 -8.63
N ASP A 56 9.72 -12.90 -9.32
CA ASP A 56 9.79 -12.95 -10.79
C ASP A 56 9.42 -14.32 -11.37
N ALA A 57 9.82 -15.42 -10.70
CA ALA A 57 9.48 -16.78 -11.13
C ALA A 57 7.96 -17.07 -11.12
N LEU A 58 7.19 -16.31 -10.34
CA LEU A 58 5.74 -16.46 -10.18
C LEU A 58 4.97 -15.30 -10.82
N HIS A 59 5.66 -14.36 -11.44
CA HIS A 59 5.03 -13.23 -12.11
C HIS A 59 4.62 -13.62 -13.53
N ASN A 60 3.31 -13.68 -13.74
CA ASN A 60 2.75 -13.79 -15.07
C ASN A 60 2.74 -12.40 -15.74
N ARG A 61 3.48 -12.24 -16.84
CA ARG A 61 3.54 -10.97 -17.60
C ARG A 61 2.21 -10.56 -18.22
N ASP A 62 1.32 -11.52 -18.45
CA ASP A 62 0.00 -11.29 -19.05
C ASP A 62 -1.06 -10.93 -17.99
N GLU A 63 -0.73 -11.05 -16.70
CA GLU A 63 -1.61 -10.64 -15.60
C GLU A 63 -1.30 -9.22 -15.13
N HIS A 64 -2.36 -8.43 -14.93
CA HIS A 64 -2.26 -7.10 -14.37
C HIS A 64 -1.88 -7.16 -12.88
N GLY A 65 -0.59 -7.08 -12.56
CA GLY A 65 -0.11 -6.98 -11.18
C GLY A 65 1.41 -6.97 -11.10
N TYR A 66 2.00 -5.96 -10.44
CA TYR A 66 3.45 -5.90 -10.28
C TYR A 66 3.95 -6.73 -9.09
N SER A 67 3.13 -6.88 -8.05
CA SER A 67 3.44 -7.68 -6.86
C SER A 67 2.69 -9.00 -6.88
N THR A 68 3.39 -10.09 -6.56
CA THR A 68 2.81 -11.44 -6.56
C THR A 68 2.57 -11.96 -5.15
N HIS A 69 3.29 -11.43 -4.17
CA HIS A 69 3.24 -11.87 -2.77
C HIS A 69 3.24 -10.69 -1.82
N TYR A 70 2.82 -10.94 -0.59
CA TYR A 70 2.97 -10.02 0.53
C TYR A 70 3.55 -10.75 1.75
N ARG A 71 4.21 -9.99 2.61
CA ARG A 71 4.64 -10.45 3.93
C ARG A 71 4.54 -9.32 4.94
N GLN A 72 4.64 -9.69 6.21
CA GLN A 72 4.91 -8.71 7.24
C GLN A 72 6.30 -8.10 7.03
N GLY A 73 6.40 -6.77 7.07
CA GLY A 73 7.63 -6.05 6.77
C GLY A 73 8.70 -6.13 7.85
N ASP A 74 9.92 -5.81 7.45
CA ASP A 74 11.10 -5.80 8.34
C ASP A 74 11.16 -4.54 9.23
N TRP A 75 10.29 -3.57 8.96
CA TRP A 75 10.21 -2.32 9.71
C TRP A 75 9.18 -2.45 10.82
N GLU A 76 9.55 -2.03 12.03
CA GLU A 76 8.65 -2.00 13.19
C GLU A 76 8.46 -0.56 13.65
N VAL A 77 7.20 -0.17 13.87
CA VAL A 77 6.84 1.13 14.42
C VAL A 77 7.32 1.20 15.87
N THR A 78 8.08 2.23 16.20
CA THR A 78 8.62 2.47 17.55
C THR A 78 7.99 3.70 18.21
N GLN A 79 7.52 4.66 17.40
CA GLN A 79 6.90 5.89 17.88
C GLN A 79 5.84 6.35 16.87
N VAL A 80 4.75 6.92 17.40
CA VAL A 80 3.64 7.45 16.60
C VAL A 80 3.38 8.90 17.03
N GLU A 81 3.34 9.80 16.06
CA GLU A 81 2.91 11.19 16.24
C GLU A 81 1.61 11.41 15.46
N THR A 82 0.68 12.13 16.08
CA THR A 82 -0.64 12.41 15.51
C THR A 82 -0.85 13.91 15.45
N TYR A 83 -1.27 14.40 14.29
CA TYR A 83 -1.57 15.80 14.03
C TYR A 83 -3.01 15.91 13.55
N THR A 84 -3.87 16.44 14.40
CA THR A 84 -5.28 16.72 14.10
C THR A 84 -5.41 18.22 13.84
N PRO A 85 -5.98 18.65 12.70
CA PRO A 85 -6.21 20.06 12.44
C PRO A 85 -7.25 20.63 13.40
N ASP A 86 -7.03 21.85 13.90
CA ASP A 86 -7.98 22.53 14.81
C ASP A 86 -9.32 22.86 14.12
N VAL A 87 -9.33 22.95 12.79
CA VAL A 87 -10.50 23.26 11.97
C VAL A 87 -10.65 22.19 10.89
N PRO A 88 -11.84 21.57 10.71
CA PRO A 88 -12.07 20.47 9.78
C PRO A 88 -12.25 20.97 8.33
N MET A 89 -11.26 21.70 7.81
CA MET A 89 -11.25 22.22 6.44
C MET A 89 -10.25 21.49 5.53
N GLY A 90 -9.48 20.55 6.07
CA GLY A 90 -8.48 19.78 5.34
C GLY A 90 -9.06 18.54 4.65
N GLU A 91 -8.29 17.95 3.72
CA GLU A 91 -8.63 16.67 3.07
C GLU A 91 -8.63 15.49 4.05
N PHE A 92 -7.76 15.56 5.07
CA PHE A 92 -7.60 14.55 6.10
C PHE A 92 -8.03 15.10 7.45
N ASP A 93 -8.78 14.28 8.19
CA ASP A 93 -9.15 14.54 9.58
C ASP A 93 -7.94 14.40 10.51
N VAL A 94 -6.94 13.60 10.12
CA VAL A 94 -5.74 13.37 10.93
C VAL A 94 -4.55 12.97 10.07
N VAL A 95 -3.36 13.46 10.41
CA VAL A 95 -2.08 13.01 9.86
C VAL A 95 -1.33 12.24 10.93
N VAL A 96 -0.87 11.04 10.60
CA VAL A 96 -0.15 10.14 11.51
C VAL A 96 1.24 9.89 10.96
N ILE A 97 2.27 10.14 11.77
CA ILE A 97 3.66 9.84 11.44
C ILE A 97 4.14 8.69 12.31
N CYS A 98 4.37 7.54 11.68
CA CYS A 98 4.92 6.36 12.33
C CYS A 98 6.43 6.30 12.10
N TYR A 99 7.22 6.53 13.14
CA TYR A 99 8.66 6.32 13.09
C TYR A 99 8.96 4.84 13.26
N CYS A 100 9.81 4.33 12.38
CA CYS A 100 10.08 2.91 12.24
C CYS A 100 11.57 2.61 12.40
N LYS A 101 11.86 1.53 13.13
CA LYS A 101 13.18 0.94 13.25
C LYS A 101 13.27 -0.31 12.37
N TYR A 102 14.43 -0.55 11.78
CA TYR A 102 14.67 -1.78 11.04
C TYR A 102 14.92 -2.93 12.02
N THR A 103 14.01 -3.89 12.05
CA THR A 103 14.04 -5.07 12.93
C THR A 103 13.64 -6.28 12.06
N PRO A 104 14.57 -6.82 11.24
CA PRO A 104 14.22 -7.79 10.21
C PRO A 104 13.66 -9.08 10.80
N ILE A 105 12.68 -9.66 10.10
CA ILE A 105 12.01 -10.89 10.51
C ILE A 105 11.93 -11.88 9.37
N ASN A 106 11.96 -13.17 9.71
CA ASN A 106 11.69 -14.23 8.74
C ASN A 106 10.18 -14.45 8.61
N ALA A 107 9.49 -13.47 8.03
CA ALA A 107 8.05 -13.55 7.77
C ALA A 107 7.75 -14.42 6.53
N PRO A 108 6.72 -15.28 6.58
CA PRO A 108 6.33 -16.09 5.42
C PRO A 108 5.82 -15.19 4.28
N LEU A 109 6.13 -15.59 3.05
CA LEU A 109 5.55 -14.99 1.85
C LEU A 109 4.17 -15.60 1.60
N ASN A 110 3.15 -14.75 1.52
CA ASN A 110 1.79 -15.13 1.22
C ASN A 110 1.45 -14.70 -0.21
N PRO A 111 0.80 -15.55 -1.03
CA PRO A 111 0.39 -15.17 -2.37
C PRO A 111 -0.64 -14.04 -2.33
N MET A 112 -0.61 -13.13 -3.29
CA MET A 112 -1.63 -12.10 -3.39
C MET A 112 -3.02 -12.72 -3.60
N PRO A 113 -4.06 -12.25 -2.87
CA PRO A 113 -5.40 -12.73 -3.10
C PRO A 113 -5.84 -12.34 -4.52
N GLN A 114 -6.71 -13.16 -5.12
CA GLN A 114 -7.35 -12.79 -6.37
C GLN A 114 -8.12 -11.48 -6.19
N ARG A 115 -8.15 -10.66 -7.25
CA ARG A 115 -8.88 -9.40 -7.26
C ARG A 115 -10.35 -9.68 -6.93
N GLN A 116 -10.81 -9.13 -5.81
CA GLN A 116 -12.21 -9.15 -5.42
C GLN A 116 -12.90 -7.94 -6.04
N VAL A 117 -14.02 -8.17 -6.72
CA VAL A 117 -14.90 -7.12 -7.25
C VAL A 117 -16.31 -7.37 -6.74
N SER A 118 -17.05 -6.29 -6.52
CA SER A 118 -18.48 -6.33 -6.16
C SER A 118 -19.27 -5.51 -7.16
N VAL A 119 -20.60 -5.63 -7.15
CA VAL A 119 -21.49 -4.78 -7.97
C VAL A 119 -21.23 -3.29 -7.73
N ASP A 120 -20.92 -2.89 -6.50
CA ASP A 120 -20.55 -1.50 -6.16
C ASP A 120 -19.30 -1.02 -6.90
N SER A 121 -18.38 -1.93 -7.25
CA SER A 121 -17.20 -1.61 -8.08
C SER A 121 -17.58 -1.15 -9.49
N PHE A 122 -18.81 -1.44 -9.92
CA PHE A 122 -19.40 -1.04 -11.20
C PHE A 122 -20.47 0.05 -11.03
N GLY A 123 -20.49 0.75 -9.90
CA GLY A 123 -21.46 1.83 -9.64
C GLY A 123 -22.91 1.34 -9.51
N GLY A 124 -23.12 0.08 -9.11
CA GLY A 124 -24.45 -0.51 -9.00
C GLY A 124 -24.94 -1.22 -10.27
N ASP A 125 -24.14 -1.24 -11.35
CA ASP A 125 -24.52 -1.92 -12.60
C ASP A 125 -24.30 -3.44 -12.48
N GLU A 126 -25.39 -4.15 -12.15
CA GLU A 126 -25.41 -5.61 -12.06
C GLU A 126 -25.06 -6.29 -13.39
N ALA A 127 -25.50 -5.75 -14.53
CA ALA A 127 -25.24 -6.34 -15.84
C ALA A 127 -23.76 -6.24 -16.21
N ALA A 128 -23.11 -5.13 -15.88
CA ALA A 128 -21.66 -4.95 -16.04
C ALA A 128 -20.87 -5.88 -15.10
N TYR A 129 -21.34 -6.06 -13.87
CA TYR A 129 -20.74 -7.01 -12.92
C TYR A 129 -20.84 -8.46 -13.40
N GLU A 130 -22.00 -8.91 -13.88
CA GLU A 130 -22.17 -10.27 -14.41
C GLU A 130 -21.35 -10.54 -15.68
N GLN A 131 -21.13 -9.50 -16.48
CA GLN A 131 -20.26 -9.56 -17.68
C GLN A 131 -18.78 -9.43 -17.34
N TRP A 132 -18.42 -9.17 -16.08
CA TRP A 132 -17.02 -9.07 -15.66
C TRP A 132 -16.34 -10.44 -15.80
N PRO A 133 -15.30 -10.56 -16.64
CA PRO A 133 -14.63 -11.83 -16.82
C PRO A 133 -13.84 -12.21 -15.55
N LEU A 134 -14.24 -13.29 -14.88
CA LEU A 134 -13.52 -13.85 -13.72
C LEU A 134 -12.17 -14.53 -14.08
N VAL A 135 -11.62 -14.34 -15.28
CA VAL A 135 -10.42 -15.04 -15.78
C VAL A 135 -9.59 -14.10 -16.68
N PRO A 136 -8.24 -14.08 -16.56
CA PRO A 136 -7.39 -13.08 -17.21
C PRO A 136 -7.45 -13.23 -18.72
N LYS A 137 -8.09 -12.27 -19.40
CA LYS A 137 -7.94 -12.12 -20.84
C LYS A 137 -6.85 -11.09 -21.10
N GLY A 138 -5.64 -11.60 -21.34
CA GLY A 138 -4.68 -10.93 -22.19
C GLY A 138 -5.36 -10.65 -23.53
N THR A 139 -5.84 -9.42 -23.69
CA THR A 139 -6.09 -8.71 -24.96
C THR A 139 -6.85 -7.44 -24.60
N CYS A 140 -6.11 -6.42 -24.15
CA CYS A 140 -6.57 -5.05 -24.30
C CYS A 140 -6.57 -4.79 -25.81
N SER A 141 -7.73 -4.92 -26.45
CA SER A 141 -7.91 -4.53 -27.85
C SER A 141 -7.55 -3.04 -27.93
N LYS A 142 -6.52 -2.75 -28.71
CA LYS A 142 -6.17 -1.37 -29.07
C LYS A 142 -7.39 -0.76 -29.73
N GLY A 143 -8.10 0.11 -29.01
CA GLY A 143 -9.05 1.04 -29.60
C GLY A 143 -8.28 1.96 -30.55
N THR A 144 -8.40 1.70 -31.84
CA THR A 144 -7.98 2.61 -32.89
C THR A 144 -8.82 3.89 -32.78
N LYS A 145 -8.13 5.04 -32.78
CA LYS A 145 -8.74 6.35 -33.03
C LYS A 145 -9.35 6.42 -34.42
#